data_AF-A0A1X2GND6-F1
#
_entry.id   AF-A0A1X2GND6-F1
#
_cell.length_a   1.000
_cell.length_b   1.000
_cell.length_c   1.000
_cell.angle_alpha   90.00
_cell.angle_beta   90.00
_cell.angle_gamma   90.00
#
_symmetry.space_group_name_H-M   'P 1'
#
loop_
_entity.id
_entity.type
_entity.pdbx_description
1 polymer ?
#
loop_
_entity_poly.entity_id
_entity_poly.type
_entity_poly.pdbx_seq_one_letter_code
_entity_poly.pdbx_strand_id
1 'polypeptide(L)'
;MMHGLVRSVRYMSSKTIRYGEGFARPKGSQESVKPETRRRQVATSLPSHLANPDKPVIDTTKLSVKQQHREQLRQLRHAYARELLQVQGQKDAAARSRQEAHDKRIQAMHDKYAAEKQLALQHEKEVLNMLGNQDALLSDHDYHEQHKTERLQNRQRHEQQQSLARLRQLTQMYHATDAFVTLDNLDAKLDALLAHKDSPPMYTLDELMVTPSAEVDEIKTRKQLLNEAMGL
;
A
#
# COMPACT_ATOMS: atom_id res chain seq x y z
N MET A 1 7.54 36.97 2.75
CA MET A 1 6.29 36.18 2.71
C MET A 1 6.52 34.98 1.79
N MET A 2 6.72 33.79 2.36
CA MET A 2 6.94 32.55 1.61
C MET A 2 6.18 31.44 2.36
N HIS A 3 5.13 30.93 1.74
CA HIS A 3 4.31 29.86 2.31
C HIS A 3 5.05 28.52 2.22
N GLY A 4 5.45 27.97 3.36
CA GLY A 4 6.00 26.62 3.46
C GLY A 4 4.90 25.58 3.26
N LEU A 5 4.90 24.91 2.11
CA LEU A 5 4.06 23.76 1.83
C LEU A 5 4.50 22.56 2.69
N VAL A 6 3.84 22.38 3.84
CA VAL A 6 3.83 21.11 4.57
C VAL A 6 3.06 20.10 3.73
N ARG A 7 3.78 19.30 2.93
CA ARG A 7 3.19 18.15 2.25
C ARG A 7 2.93 17.05 3.28
N SER A 8 1.75 17.11 3.91
CA SER A 8 1.17 15.91 4.53
C SER A 8 1.01 14.87 3.42
N VAL A 9 1.64 13.70 3.58
CA VAL A 9 1.33 12.53 2.76
C VAL A 9 0.00 11.99 3.27
N ARG A 10 -1.09 12.70 2.93
CA ARG A 10 -2.41 12.07 2.87
C ARG A 10 -2.29 11.04 1.77
N TYR A 11 -2.58 9.77 2.07
CA TYR A 11 -2.98 8.82 1.04
C TYR A 11 -4.16 9.47 0.32
N MET A 12 -3.90 9.98 -0.87
CA MET A 12 -4.90 10.66 -1.68
C MET A 12 -5.89 9.59 -2.12
N SER A 13 -6.99 9.51 -1.39
CA SER A 13 -8.31 9.13 -1.91
C SER A 13 -8.40 9.54 -3.38
N SER A 14 -8.38 8.53 -4.27
CA SER A 14 -8.66 8.60 -5.71
C SER A 14 -8.45 9.98 -6.35
N LYS A 15 -7.20 10.47 -6.34
CA LYS A 15 -6.82 11.58 -7.21
C LYS A 15 -6.96 11.09 -8.65
N THR A 16 -7.78 11.78 -9.44
CA THR A 16 -8.00 11.51 -10.86
C THR A 16 -6.65 11.44 -11.59
N ILE A 17 -6.20 10.23 -11.90
CA ILE A 17 -5.08 10.01 -12.82
C ILE A 17 -5.63 10.40 -14.19
N ARG A 18 -5.36 11.64 -14.61
CA ARG A 18 -5.64 12.15 -15.94
C ARG A 18 -4.30 12.35 -16.65
N TYR A 19 -4.32 12.29 -17.97
CA TYR A 19 -3.20 12.78 -18.76
C TYR A 19 -2.93 14.25 -18.43
N GLY A 20 -1.66 14.66 -18.43
CA GLY A 20 -1.29 16.05 -18.20
C GLY A 20 -1.96 16.97 -19.21
N GLU A 21 -2.33 18.17 -18.78
CA GLU A 21 -2.96 19.17 -19.64
C GLU A 21 -2.08 19.46 -20.86
N GLY A 22 -2.65 19.35 -22.07
CA GLY A 22 -1.92 19.53 -23.33
C GLY A 22 -1.27 18.26 -23.92
N PHE A 23 -1.26 17.13 -23.22
CA PHE A 23 -0.76 15.86 -23.78
C PHE A 23 -1.89 15.03 -24.38
N ALA A 24 -1.77 14.70 -25.66
CA ALA A 24 -2.69 13.81 -26.35
C ALA A 24 -2.54 12.37 -25.84
N ARG A 25 -3.67 11.73 -25.53
CA ARG A 25 -3.68 10.32 -25.11
C ARG A 25 -3.21 9.39 -26.24
N PRO A 26 -2.59 8.25 -25.92
CA PRO A 26 -2.36 7.18 -26.89
C PRO A 26 -3.68 6.71 -27.53
N LYS A 27 -3.66 6.40 -28.83
CA LYS A 27 -4.83 5.88 -29.54
C LYS A 27 -5.35 4.62 -28.85
N GLY A 28 -6.62 4.61 -28.43
CA GLY A 28 -7.27 3.49 -27.75
C GLY A 28 -7.33 3.58 -26.21
N SER A 29 -6.69 4.58 -25.57
CA SER A 29 -6.78 4.79 -24.13
C SER A 29 -8.03 5.59 -23.72
N GLN A 30 -8.61 5.28 -22.56
CA GLN A 30 -9.59 6.14 -21.88
C GLN A 30 -8.87 7.31 -21.18
N GLU A 31 -9.52 8.46 -21.06
CA GLU A 31 -8.96 9.69 -20.47
C GLU A 31 -9.02 9.71 -18.94
N SER A 32 -9.97 8.97 -18.38
CA SER A 32 -10.12 8.76 -16.94
C SER A 32 -9.92 7.28 -16.63
N VAL A 33 -9.42 7.01 -15.43
CA VAL A 33 -9.47 5.66 -14.86
C VAL A 33 -10.93 5.23 -14.82
N LYS A 34 -11.21 4.00 -15.28
CA LYS A 34 -12.54 3.38 -15.14
C LYS A 34 -13.00 3.63 -13.71
N PRO A 35 -14.15 4.29 -13.48
CA PRO A 35 -14.62 4.52 -12.13
C PRO A 35 -14.67 3.15 -11.46
N GLU A 36 -13.96 2.99 -10.34
CA GLU A 36 -14.16 1.83 -9.50
C GLU A 36 -15.64 1.89 -9.14
N THR A 37 -16.45 1.07 -9.82
CA THR A 37 -17.73 0.65 -9.31
C THR A 37 -17.37 -0.17 -8.10
N ARG A 38 -17.09 0.53 -6.98
CA ARG A 38 -16.90 -0.07 -5.68
C ARG A 38 -17.98 -1.12 -5.59
N ARG A 39 -17.59 -2.38 -5.40
CA ARG A 39 -18.51 -3.45 -5.07
C ARG A 39 -19.50 -2.84 -4.11
N ARG A 40 -20.76 -2.74 -4.57
CA ARG A 40 -21.95 -2.30 -3.85
C ARG A 40 -21.63 -2.15 -2.37
N GLN A 41 -21.45 -0.90 -1.89
CA GLN A 41 -21.16 -0.68 -0.48
C GLN A 41 -22.18 -1.50 0.30
N VAL A 42 -21.72 -2.54 0.98
CA VAL A 42 -22.59 -3.57 1.54
C VAL A 42 -23.57 -2.93 2.51
N ALA A 43 -23.12 -1.88 3.22
CA ALA A 43 -23.94 -1.06 4.11
C ALA A 43 -25.03 -0.21 3.43
N THR A 44 -24.89 0.21 2.16
CA THR A 44 -25.85 1.15 1.51
C THR A 44 -26.61 0.56 0.33
N SER A 45 -26.23 -0.62 -0.14
CA SER A 45 -26.89 -1.26 -1.28
C SER A 45 -27.34 -2.66 -0.88
N LEU A 46 -28.58 -2.72 -0.39
CA LEU A 46 -29.28 -3.98 -0.18
C LEU A 46 -29.28 -4.76 -1.50
N PRO A 47 -29.01 -6.08 -1.49
CA PRO A 47 -29.21 -6.91 -2.66
C PRO A 47 -30.60 -6.72 -3.26
N SER A 48 -30.74 -6.75 -4.58
CA SER A 48 -32.01 -6.43 -5.28
C SER A 48 -33.19 -7.31 -4.86
N HIS A 49 -32.92 -8.49 -4.31
CA HIS A 49 -33.93 -9.41 -3.76
C HIS A 49 -34.33 -9.09 -2.31
N LEU A 50 -33.56 -8.26 -1.59
CA LEU A 50 -33.86 -7.76 -0.24
C LEU A 50 -34.44 -6.35 -0.25
N ALA A 51 -34.15 -5.58 -1.30
CA ALA A 51 -34.46 -4.16 -1.44
C ALA A 51 -35.92 -3.85 -1.83
N ASN A 52 -36.69 -4.84 -2.31
CA ASN A 52 -38.07 -4.61 -2.76
C ASN A 52 -39.07 -5.12 -1.71
N PRO A 53 -39.56 -4.26 -0.79
CA PRO A 53 -40.62 -4.64 0.15
C PRO A 53 -41.96 -4.90 -0.56
N ASP A 54 -42.16 -4.37 -1.76
CA ASP A 54 -43.43 -4.40 -2.49
C ASP A 54 -43.64 -5.65 -3.36
N LYS A 55 -42.72 -6.64 -3.28
CA LYS A 55 -42.97 -7.92 -3.95
C LYS A 55 -44.12 -8.61 -3.23
N PRO A 56 -45.17 -9.05 -3.95
CA PRO A 56 -46.31 -9.71 -3.33
C PRO A 56 -45.82 -10.95 -2.60
N VAL A 57 -46.14 -11.03 -1.31
CA VAL A 57 -45.91 -12.24 -0.51
C VAL A 57 -46.72 -13.35 -1.15
N ILE A 58 -46.05 -14.39 -1.64
CA ILE A 58 -46.72 -15.53 -2.26
C ILE A 58 -47.65 -16.14 -1.21
N ASP A 59 -48.94 -16.31 -1.53
CA ASP A 59 -49.91 -17.01 -0.68
C ASP A 59 -49.41 -18.43 -0.37
N THR A 60 -48.82 -18.62 0.81
CA THR A 60 -48.21 -19.90 1.21
C THR A 60 -49.25 -21.00 1.45
N THR A 61 -50.52 -20.64 1.63
CA THR A 61 -51.64 -21.56 1.89
C THR A 61 -51.98 -22.45 0.68
N LYS A 62 -51.60 -22.05 -0.54
CA LYS A 62 -51.85 -22.80 -1.79
C LYS A 62 -50.67 -23.70 -2.19
N LEU A 63 -49.57 -23.66 -1.44
CA LEU A 63 -48.33 -24.38 -1.76
C LEU A 63 -48.28 -25.75 -1.10
N SER A 64 -47.55 -26.69 -1.71
CA SER A 64 -47.23 -27.97 -1.08
C SER A 64 -46.45 -27.77 0.23
N VAL A 65 -46.60 -28.64 1.22
CA VAL A 65 -45.89 -28.58 2.52
C VAL A 65 -44.37 -28.40 2.34
N LYS A 66 -43.78 -29.09 1.35
CA LYS A 66 -42.34 -28.95 1.04
C LYS A 66 -41.99 -27.55 0.50
N GLN A 67 -42.89 -26.94 -0.26
CA GLN A 67 -42.73 -25.58 -0.78
C GLN A 67 -42.94 -24.53 0.32
N GLN A 68 -43.92 -24.74 1.21
CA GLN A 68 -44.12 -23.90 2.41
C GLN A 68 -42.86 -23.83 3.27
N HIS A 69 -42.25 -24.98 3.58
CA HIS A 69 -41.01 -25.03 4.35
C HIS A 69 -39.84 -24.30 3.65
N ARG A 70 -39.75 -24.41 2.31
CA ARG A 70 -38.73 -23.67 1.53
C ARG A 70 -38.94 -22.16 1.57
N GLU A 71 -40.19 -21.68 1.50
CA GLU A 71 -40.51 -20.27 1.64
C GLU A 71 -40.24 -19.75 3.06
N GLN A 72 -40.57 -20.53 4.10
CA GLN A 72 -40.22 -20.20 5.49
C GLN A 72 -38.70 -20.04 5.68
N LEU A 73 -37.90 -20.98 5.16
CA LEU A 73 -36.43 -20.87 5.18
C LEU A 73 -35.94 -19.65 4.40
N ARG A 74 -36.56 -19.33 3.27
CA ARG A 74 -36.23 -18.13 2.48
C ARG A 74 -36.50 -16.87 3.29
N GLN A 75 -37.67 -16.75 3.93
CA GLN A 75 -38.03 -15.62 4.79
C GLN A 75 -37.05 -15.45 5.96
N LEU A 76 -36.72 -16.55 6.65
CA LEU A 76 -35.73 -16.54 7.74
C LEU A 76 -34.35 -16.05 7.28
N ARG A 77 -33.87 -16.54 6.13
CA ARG A 77 -32.60 -16.06 5.56
C ARG A 77 -32.64 -14.58 5.21
N HIS A 78 -33.76 -14.09 4.67
CA HIS A 78 -33.89 -12.66 4.36
C HIS A 78 -33.94 -11.80 5.62
N ALA A 79 -34.63 -12.23 6.68
CA ALA A 79 -34.66 -11.53 7.96
C ALA A 79 -33.24 -11.42 8.54
N TYR A 80 -32.53 -12.54 8.62
CA TYR A 80 -31.15 -12.57 9.13
C TYR A 80 -30.20 -11.71 8.29
N ALA A 81 -30.34 -11.74 6.96
CA ALA A 81 -29.55 -10.90 6.08
C ALA A 81 -29.81 -9.39 6.30
N ARG A 82 -31.06 -8.99 6.57
CA ARG A 82 -31.40 -7.59 6.90
C ARG A 82 -30.75 -7.15 8.21
N GLU A 83 -30.85 -7.98 9.24
CA GLU A 83 -30.25 -7.70 10.55
C GLU A 83 -28.73 -7.56 10.45
N LEU A 84 -28.06 -8.47 9.75
CA LEU A 84 -26.61 -8.39 9.53
C LEU A 84 -26.21 -7.11 8.81
N LEU A 85 -26.92 -6.74 7.74
CA LEU A 85 -26.64 -5.52 6.98
C LEU A 85 -26.88 -4.26 7.83
N GLN A 86 -27.92 -4.24 8.65
CA GLN A 86 -28.19 -3.13 9.57
C GLN A 86 -27.08 -3.00 10.63
N VAL A 87 -26.68 -4.11 11.26
CA VAL A 87 -25.59 -4.13 12.25
C VAL A 87 -24.27 -3.68 11.62
N GLN A 88 -23.98 -4.14 10.40
CA GLN A 88 -22.79 -3.72 9.67
C GLN A 88 -22.84 -2.22 9.33
N GLY A 89 -23.99 -1.70 8.87
CA GLY A 89 -24.18 -0.28 8.63
C GLY A 89 -23.98 0.58 9.88
N GLN A 90 -24.46 0.13 11.04
CA GLN A 90 -24.24 0.80 12.32
C GLN A 90 -22.76 0.79 12.73
N LYS A 91 -22.07 -0.34 12.56
CA LYS A 91 -20.63 -0.46 12.85
C LYS A 91 -19.80 0.48 11.96
N ASP A 92 -20.11 0.51 10.66
CA ASP A 92 -19.42 1.38 9.70
C ASP A 92 -19.68 2.86 10.01
N ALA A 93 -20.91 3.24 10.36
CA ALA A 93 -21.24 4.61 10.77
C ALA A 93 -20.50 5.03 12.05
N ALA A 94 -20.43 4.14 13.05
CA ALA A 94 -19.71 4.39 14.30
C ALA A 94 -18.18 4.46 14.08
N ALA A 95 -17.63 3.64 13.17
CA ALA A 95 -16.22 3.71 12.81
C ALA A 95 -15.88 5.03 12.11
N ARG A 96 -16.71 5.48 11.17
CA ARG A 96 -16.54 6.77 10.48
C ARG A 96 -16.61 7.94 11.44
N SER A 97 -17.58 7.98 12.35
CA SER A 97 -17.70 9.07 13.32
C SER A 97 -16.50 9.16 14.27
N ARG A 98 -15.92 8.01 14.67
CA ARG A 98 -14.67 7.98 15.47
C ARG A 98 -13.48 8.51 14.68
N GLN A 99 -13.35 8.14 13.41
CA GLN A 99 -12.29 8.66 12.53
C GLN A 99 -12.41 10.18 12.37
N GLU A 100 -13.61 10.69 12.08
CA GLU A 100 -13.85 12.13 11.95
C GLU A 100 -13.53 12.89 13.25
N ALA A 101 -13.89 12.35 14.41
CA ALA A 101 -13.56 12.96 15.70
C ALA A 101 -12.05 12.99 15.98
N HIS A 102 -11.36 11.90 15.64
CA HIS A 102 -9.90 11.81 15.77
C HIS A 102 -9.17 12.79 14.83
N ASP A 103 -9.62 12.87 13.58
CA ASP A 103 -9.04 13.79 12.58
C ASP A 103 -9.24 15.25 13.00
N LYS A 104 -10.41 15.60 13.54
CA LYS A 104 -10.66 16.93 14.12
C LYS A 104 -9.73 17.23 15.30
N ARG A 105 -9.43 16.23 16.15
CA ARG A 105 -8.50 16.39 17.27
C ARG A 105 -7.08 16.63 16.79
N ILE A 106 -6.62 15.88 15.78
CA ILE A 106 -5.30 16.08 15.17
C ILE A 106 -5.20 17.47 14.55
N GLN A 107 -6.22 17.90 13.81
CA GLN A 107 -6.26 19.24 13.21
C GLN A 107 -6.15 20.33 14.28
N ALA A 108 -6.97 20.24 15.34
CA ALA A 108 -6.91 21.20 16.45
C ALA A 108 -5.54 21.24 17.15
N MET A 109 -4.85 20.09 17.29
CA MET A 109 -3.49 20.05 17.82
C MET A 109 -2.49 20.73 16.87
N HIS A 110 -2.58 20.47 15.56
CA HIS A 110 -1.72 21.12 14.58
C HIS A 110 -1.93 22.64 14.56
N ASP A 111 -3.16 23.12 14.66
CA ASP A 111 -3.46 24.55 14.69
C ASP A 111 -2.88 25.22 15.93
N LYS A 112 -2.96 24.55 17.10
CA LYS A 112 -2.31 25.02 18.34
C LYS A 112 -0.79 25.11 18.19
N TYR A 113 -0.14 24.05 17.70
CA TYR A 113 1.31 24.06 17.48
C TYR A 113 1.73 25.11 16.45
N ALA A 114 0.92 25.36 15.42
CA ALA A 114 1.18 26.40 14.43
C ALA A 114 1.10 27.79 15.07
N ALA A 115 0.11 28.05 15.92
CA ALA A 115 -0.03 29.31 16.65
C ALA A 115 1.13 29.51 17.66
N GLU A 116 1.47 28.50 18.45
CA GLU A 116 2.61 28.53 19.38
C GLU A 116 3.93 28.80 18.65
N LYS A 117 4.14 28.15 17.50
CA LYS A 117 5.33 28.38 16.67
C LYS A 117 5.38 29.82 16.15
N GLN A 118 4.24 30.40 15.76
CA GLN A 118 4.20 31.80 15.32
C GLN A 118 4.53 32.77 16.46
N LEU A 119 4.01 32.51 17.67
CA LEU A 119 4.33 33.30 18.86
C LEU A 119 5.81 33.18 19.24
N ALA A 120 6.37 31.97 19.21
CA ALA A 120 7.79 31.75 19.46
C ALA A 120 8.67 32.52 18.45
N LEU A 121 8.34 32.45 17.15
CA LEU A 121 9.05 33.21 16.11
C LEU A 121 8.92 34.73 16.29
N GLN A 122 7.81 35.23 16.83
CA GLN A 122 7.65 36.65 17.14
C GLN A 122 8.51 37.05 18.33
N HIS A 123 8.47 36.26 19.40
CA HIS A 123 9.28 36.47 20.59
C HIS A 123 10.79 36.41 20.28
N GLU A 124 11.23 35.44 19.48
CA GLU A 124 12.62 35.36 19.00
C GLU A 124 13.03 36.63 18.25
N LYS A 125 12.18 37.14 17.35
CA LYS A 125 12.45 38.40 16.65
C LYS A 125 12.53 39.59 17.60
N GLU A 126 11.67 39.66 18.61
CA GLU A 126 11.70 40.73 19.62
C GLU A 126 13.00 40.68 20.44
N VAL A 127 13.40 39.49 20.91
CA VAL A 127 14.66 39.28 21.63
C VAL A 127 15.86 39.68 20.76
N LEU A 128 15.87 39.29 19.49
CA LEU A 128 16.95 39.59 18.56
C LEU A 128 17.03 41.08 18.23
N ASN A 129 15.88 41.75 18.10
CA ASN A 129 15.82 43.21 17.96
C ASN A 129 16.37 43.92 19.21
N MET A 130 16.11 43.40 20.41
CA MET A 130 16.68 43.94 21.65
C MET A 130 18.18 43.72 21.79
N LEU A 131 18.70 42.59 21.30
CA LEU A 131 20.14 42.28 21.35
C LEU A 131 20.95 42.96 20.24
N GLY A 132 20.32 43.58 19.24
CA GLY A 132 21.01 44.28 18.15
C GLY A 132 21.78 43.38 17.18
N ASN A 133 21.63 42.05 17.28
CA ASN A 133 22.39 41.05 16.51
C ASN A 133 21.56 40.55 15.31
N GLN A 134 21.32 41.42 14.32
CA GLN A 134 20.63 41.02 13.08
C GLN A 134 21.45 40.02 12.24
N ASP A 135 22.77 40.03 12.36
CA ASP A 135 23.67 39.14 11.61
C ASP A 135 23.56 37.66 12.06
N ALA A 136 23.18 37.40 13.31
CA ALA A 136 22.99 36.03 13.81
C ALA A 136 21.77 35.31 13.18
N LEU A 137 20.76 36.08 12.77
CA LEU A 137 19.53 35.58 12.14
C LEU A 137 19.75 35.05 10.72
N LEU A 138 20.67 35.68 9.97
CA LEU A 138 21.05 35.25 8.63
C LEU A 138 21.83 33.93 8.68
N SER A 139 22.72 33.79 9.67
CA SER A 139 23.49 32.56 9.88
C SER A 139 22.61 31.34 10.19
N ASP A 140 21.54 31.50 10.98
CA ASP A 140 20.67 30.39 11.36
C ASP A 140 19.74 29.98 10.20
N HIS A 141 19.30 30.95 9.39
CA HIS A 141 18.55 30.65 8.17
C HIS A 141 19.41 29.88 7.16
N ASP A 142 20.66 30.29 6.94
CA ASP A 142 21.59 29.61 6.03
C ASP A 142 21.90 28.20 6.51
N TYR A 143 22.11 28.00 7.82
CA TYR A 143 22.31 26.68 8.41
C TYR A 143 21.08 25.78 8.22
N HIS A 144 19.86 26.31 8.40
CA HIS A 144 18.64 25.55 8.16
C HIS A 144 18.42 25.19 6.69
N GLU A 145 18.76 26.06 5.75
CA GLU A 145 18.69 25.75 4.31
C GLU A 145 19.74 24.70 3.93
N GLN A 146 20.98 24.81 4.44
CA GLN A 146 22.01 23.79 4.26
C GLN A 146 21.53 22.42 4.76
N HIS A 147 21.03 22.32 5.99
CA HIS A 147 20.46 21.08 6.53
C HIS A 147 19.28 20.51 5.74
N LYS A 148 18.46 21.37 5.13
CA LYS A 148 17.38 20.91 4.23
C LYS A 148 17.95 20.33 2.95
N THR A 149 18.92 21.01 2.33
CA THR A 149 19.56 20.54 1.10
C THR A 149 20.30 19.22 1.32
N GLU A 150 21.03 19.07 2.42
CA GLU A 150 21.68 17.81 2.79
C GLU A 150 20.69 16.66 2.96
N ARG A 151 19.56 16.90 3.65
CA ARG A 151 18.49 15.89 3.79
C ARG A 151 17.90 15.48 2.46
N LEU A 152 17.73 16.42 1.53
CA LEU A 152 17.25 16.12 0.18
C LEU A 152 18.28 15.30 -0.60
N GLN A 153 19.56 15.65 -0.52
CA GLN A 153 20.63 14.89 -1.18
C GLN A 153 20.75 13.48 -0.61
N ASN A 154 20.69 13.31 0.71
CA ASN A 154 20.73 11.99 1.36
C ASN A 154 19.54 11.13 0.95
N ARG A 155 18.34 11.72 0.86
CA ARG A 155 17.16 11.03 0.35
C ARG A 155 17.36 10.58 -1.10
N GLN A 156 17.86 11.47 -1.97
CA GLN A 156 18.12 11.13 -3.38
C GLN A 156 19.15 10.01 -3.51
N ARG A 157 20.26 10.06 -2.75
CA ARG A 157 21.27 8.99 -2.74
C ARG A 157 20.70 7.66 -2.30
N HIS A 158 19.87 7.64 -1.27
CA HIS A 158 19.20 6.42 -0.81
C HIS A 158 18.21 5.88 -1.84
N GLU A 159 17.38 6.74 -2.46
CA GLU A 159 16.47 6.34 -3.54
C GLU A 159 17.24 5.78 -4.75
N GLN A 160 18.38 6.37 -5.10
CA GLN A 160 19.28 5.87 -6.16
C GLN A 160 19.84 4.49 -5.81
N GLN A 161 20.35 4.30 -4.59
CA GLN A 161 20.84 2.98 -4.14
C GLN A 161 19.76 1.91 -4.20
N GLN A 162 18.53 2.24 -3.77
CA GLN A 162 17.39 1.33 -3.88
C GLN A 162 17.02 1.04 -5.34
N SER A 163 17.13 2.02 -6.23
CA SER A 163 16.89 1.81 -7.66
C SER A 163 17.93 0.88 -8.29
N LEU A 164 19.20 1.04 -7.93
CA LEU A 164 20.29 0.17 -8.37
C LEU A 164 20.15 -1.25 -7.82
N ALA A 165 19.76 -1.41 -6.56
CA ALA A 165 19.49 -2.72 -5.97
C ALA A 165 18.36 -3.46 -6.70
N ARG A 166 17.26 -2.76 -7.02
CA ARG A 166 16.16 -3.32 -7.83
C ARG A 166 16.63 -3.69 -9.24
N LEU A 167 17.45 -2.83 -9.87
CA LEU A 167 18.00 -3.12 -11.18
C LEU A 167 18.88 -4.37 -11.16
N ARG A 168 19.76 -4.52 -10.16
CA ARG A 168 20.59 -5.73 -9.99
C ARG A 168 19.75 -7.00 -9.86
N GLN A 169 18.68 -6.96 -9.07
CA GLN A 169 17.74 -8.09 -8.95
C GLN A 169 17.07 -8.43 -10.28
N LEU A 170 16.65 -7.41 -11.05
CA LEU A 170 16.07 -7.62 -12.38
C LEU A 170 17.09 -8.20 -13.36
N THR A 171 18.34 -7.73 -13.32
CA THR A 171 19.43 -8.31 -14.12
C THR A 171 19.70 -9.76 -13.75
N GLN A 172 19.70 -10.09 -12.46
CA GLN A 172 19.83 -11.47 -11.98
C GLN A 172 18.66 -12.35 -12.48
N MET A 173 17.43 -11.85 -12.39
CA MET A 173 16.25 -12.53 -12.94
C MET A 173 16.34 -12.70 -14.46
N TYR A 174 16.87 -11.70 -15.17
CA TYR A 174 17.08 -11.76 -16.61
C TYR A 174 18.06 -12.87 -17.00
N HIS A 175 19.19 -12.99 -16.28
CA HIS A 175 20.12 -14.11 -16.48
C HIS A 175 19.51 -15.47 -16.09
N ALA A 176 18.55 -15.49 -15.17
CA ALA A 176 17.80 -16.69 -14.80
C ALA A 176 16.60 -16.99 -15.72
N THR A 177 16.40 -16.25 -16.81
CA THR A 177 15.23 -16.44 -17.70
C THR A 177 15.20 -17.81 -18.35
N ASP A 178 16.35 -18.41 -18.62
CA ASP A 178 16.45 -19.78 -19.14
C ASP A 178 15.88 -20.81 -18.16
N ALA A 179 15.94 -20.52 -16.86
CA ALA A 179 15.37 -21.34 -15.81
C ALA A 179 13.85 -21.13 -15.62
N PHE A 180 13.23 -20.13 -16.25
CA PHE A 180 11.78 -19.90 -16.13
C PHE A 180 10.96 -20.96 -16.88
N VAL A 181 9.86 -21.37 -16.28
CA VAL A 181 8.92 -22.32 -16.90
C VAL A 181 8.09 -21.58 -17.94
N THR A 182 8.20 -22.00 -19.18
CA THR A 182 7.37 -21.60 -20.31
C THR A 182 6.52 -22.81 -20.72
N LEU A 183 5.44 -22.60 -21.49
CA LEU A 183 4.60 -23.70 -21.97
C LEU A 183 5.40 -24.71 -22.80
N ASP A 184 6.42 -24.24 -23.53
CA ASP A 184 7.24 -25.07 -24.40
C ASP A 184 8.29 -25.90 -23.65
N ASN A 185 8.71 -25.48 -22.44
CA ASN A 185 9.74 -26.16 -21.65
C ASN A 185 9.21 -26.86 -20.39
N LEU A 186 7.90 -26.79 -20.15
CA LEU A 186 7.24 -27.33 -18.96
C LEU A 186 7.42 -28.85 -18.89
N ASP A 187 7.12 -29.56 -19.98
CA ASP A 187 7.20 -31.02 -20.02
C ASP A 187 8.66 -31.49 -19.80
N ALA A 188 9.62 -30.85 -20.46
CA ALA A 188 11.04 -31.14 -20.27
C ALA A 188 11.52 -30.90 -18.83
N LYS A 189 10.99 -29.87 -18.14
CA LYS A 189 11.30 -29.60 -16.73
C LYS A 189 10.62 -30.57 -15.77
N LEU A 190 9.38 -30.98 -16.06
CA LEU A 190 8.71 -32.03 -15.30
C LEU A 190 9.45 -33.36 -15.43
N ASP A 191 9.86 -33.73 -16.64
CA ASP A 191 10.62 -34.95 -16.89
C ASP A 191 11.99 -34.91 -16.19
N ALA A 192 12.68 -33.77 -16.21
CA ALA A 192 13.94 -33.60 -15.47
C ALA A 192 13.73 -33.76 -13.95
N LEU A 193 12.68 -33.17 -13.38
CA LEU A 193 12.35 -33.31 -11.96
C LEU A 193 11.93 -34.74 -11.60
N LEU A 194 11.23 -35.44 -12.48
CA LEU A 194 10.81 -36.84 -12.26
C LEU A 194 11.97 -37.82 -12.47
N ALA A 195 12.92 -37.50 -13.35
CA ALA A 195 14.14 -38.28 -13.57
C ALA A 195 15.08 -38.22 -12.37
N HIS A 196 15.14 -37.05 -11.70
CA HIS A 196 15.75 -36.92 -10.38
C HIS A 196 14.79 -37.48 -9.32
N LYS A 197 14.80 -38.82 -9.14
CA LYS A 197 14.01 -39.52 -8.10
C LYS A 197 14.31 -39.05 -6.67
N ASP A 198 15.44 -38.39 -6.49
CA ASP A 198 15.83 -37.76 -5.24
C ASP A 198 15.40 -36.31 -5.30
N SER A 199 14.45 -35.93 -4.43
CA SER A 199 14.20 -34.52 -4.11
C SER A 199 15.54 -33.80 -3.91
N PRO A 200 15.68 -32.51 -4.27
CA PRO A 200 16.90 -31.75 -3.96
C PRO A 200 17.29 -32.06 -2.51
N PRO A 201 18.57 -32.40 -2.24
CA PRO A 201 18.98 -32.93 -0.95
C PRO A 201 18.46 -32.00 0.13
N MET A 202 17.46 -32.48 0.86
CA MET A 202 16.96 -31.82 2.05
C MET A 202 18.05 -32.01 3.08
N TYR A 203 19.06 -31.13 3.04
CA TYR A 203 20.16 -31.17 3.99
C TYR A 203 19.56 -31.10 5.39
N THR A 204 19.75 -32.17 6.15
CA THR A 204 19.48 -32.14 7.57
C THR A 204 20.50 -31.23 8.24
N LEU A 205 20.15 -30.65 9.40
CA LEU A 205 21.07 -29.76 10.14
C LEU A 205 22.41 -30.47 10.41
N ASP A 206 22.36 -31.77 10.71
CA ASP A 206 23.55 -32.58 10.98
C ASP A 206 24.43 -32.77 9.72
N GLU A 207 23.85 -32.92 8.54
CA GLU A 207 24.60 -33.00 7.28
C GLU A 207 25.25 -31.66 6.92
N LEU A 208 24.55 -30.55 7.15
CA LEU A 208 25.09 -29.20 6.91
C LEU A 208 26.32 -28.91 7.79
N MET A 209 26.34 -29.45 9.01
CA MET A 209 27.43 -29.29 9.97
C MET A 209 28.64 -30.21 9.67
N VAL A 210 28.46 -31.27 8.89
CA VAL A 210 29.48 -32.32 8.67
C VAL A 210 30.11 -32.28 7.28
N THR A 211 29.53 -31.56 6.30
CA THR A 211 30.07 -31.48 4.94
C THR A 211 31.05 -30.29 4.76
N PRO A 212 32.38 -30.50 4.79
CA PRO A 212 33.36 -29.43 4.49
C PRO A 212 33.32 -28.97 3.02
N SER A 213 32.72 -29.77 2.13
CA SER A 213 32.50 -29.39 0.73
C SER A 213 31.46 -28.26 0.59
N ALA A 214 30.44 -28.24 1.45
CA ALA A 214 29.44 -27.18 1.47
C ALA A 214 30.07 -25.84 1.88
N GLU A 215 31.00 -25.85 2.85
CA GLU A 215 31.74 -24.64 3.25
C GLU A 215 32.58 -24.08 2.11
N VAL A 216 33.26 -24.92 1.33
CA VAL A 216 34.11 -24.46 0.22
C VAL A 216 33.30 -23.81 -0.89
N ASP A 217 32.17 -24.40 -1.27
CA ASP A 217 31.30 -23.83 -2.31
C ASP A 217 30.53 -22.61 -1.80
N GLU A 218 30.17 -22.58 -0.51
CA GLU A 218 29.66 -21.37 0.13
C GLU A 218 30.72 -20.25 0.16
N ILE A 219 31.98 -20.56 0.44
CA ILE A 219 33.07 -19.58 0.39
C ILE A 219 33.27 -19.06 -1.04
N LYS A 220 33.18 -19.93 -2.07
CA LYS A 220 33.27 -19.50 -3.47
C LYS A 220 32.11 -18.59 -3.86
N THR A 221 30.87 -18.94 -3.50
CA THR A 221 29.69 -18.10 -3.78
C THR A 221 29.77 -16.77 -3.04
N ARG A 222 30.17 -16.77 -1.77
CA ARG A 222 30.43 -15.53 -1.01
C ARG A 222 31.53 -14.68 -1.64
N LYS A 223 32.63 -15.28 -2.12
CA LYS A 223 33.69 -14.56 -2.85
C LYS A 223 33.18 -13.97 -4.15
N GLN A 224 32.39 -14.72 -4.91
CA GLN A 224 31.79 -14.23 -6.15
C GLN A 224 30.83 -13.06 -5.87
N LEU A 225 29.96 -13.18 -4.88
CA LEU A 225 29.06 -12.10 -4.45
C LEU A 225 29.84 -10.86 -3.98
N LEU A 226 30.96 -11.04 -3.30
CA LEU A 226 31.85 -9.94 -2.90
C LEU A 226 32.51 -9.29 -4.12
N ASN A 227 32.98 -10.06 -5.09
CA ASN A 227 33.56 -9.52 -6.32
C ASN A 227 32.51 -8.73 -7.12
N GLU A 228 31.30 -9.28 -7.29
CA GLU A 228 30.17 -8.59 -7.93
C GLU A 228 29.77 -7.32 -7.16
N ALA A 229 29.78 -7.34 -5.83
CA ALA A 229 29.49 -6.17 -5.01
C ALA A 229 30.59 -5.08 -5.11
N MET A 230 31.84 -5.49 -5.29
CA MET A 230 33.00 -4.60 -5.51
C MET A 230 33.14 -4.13 -6.97
N GLY A 231 32.44 -4.79 -7.91
CA GLY A 231 32.55 -4.50 -9.34
C GLY A 231 33.83 -5.03 -10.00
N LEU A 232 34.41 -6.10 -9.44
CA LEU A 232 35.56 -6.85 -9.98
C LEU A 232 35.07 -8.10 -10.72
#